data_AF-A0A7Y9WSV4-F1
#
_entry.id   AF-A0A7Y9WSV4-F1
#
_cell.length_a   1.000
_cell.length_b   1.000
_cell.length_c   1.000
_cell.angle_alpha   90.00
_cell.angle_beta   90.00
_cell.angle_gamma   90.00
#
_symmetry.space_group_name_H-M   'P 1'
#
loop_
_entity.id
_entity.type
_entity.pdbx_description
1 polymer ?
#
loop_
_entity_poly.entity_id
_entity_poly.type
_entity_poly.pdbx_seq_one_letter_code
_entity_poly.pdbx_strand_id
1 'polypeptide(L)'
;MQRPFANHELKLLEFLLTVNESLYEKYLPRWRAQIETCTVREVNVPYCLAISHEDRLPGGGYTTLARDLIAIDEGVSVLIYAYVIETRSGYVLHSLDIDRLDGEALVKYPEPGDGLMIMEAGKRIGGADLRHVFKESDLPPHRKLP
;
A
#
# COMPACT_ATOMS: atom_id res chain seq x y z
N MET A 1 14.78 2.85 13.45
CA MET A 1 15.32 4.21 13.20
C MET A 1 14.35 4.94 12.29
N GLN A 2 14.10 6.24 12.51
CA GLN A 2 13.31 7.04 11.57
C GLN A 2 14.21 7.53 10.43
N ARG A 3 13.71 7.46 9.20
CA ARG A 3 14.40 7.95 8.00
C ARG A 3 13.40 8.39 6.94
N PRO A 4 13.81 9.17 5.92
CA PRO A 4 13.00 9.34 4.72
C PRO A 4 12.75 8.01 4.01
N PHE A 5 11.74 7.98 3.12
CA PHE A 5 11.58 6.90 2.16
C PHE A 5 12.85 6.75 1.31
N ALA A 6 13.26 5.51 1.06
CA ALA A 6 14.23 5.23 0.02
C ALA A 6 13.58 5.42 -1.36
N ASN A 7 14.38 5.69 -2.39
CA ASN A 7 13.86 5.98 -3.73
C ASN A 7 12.97 4.86 -4.30
N HIS A 8 13.33 3.59 -4.06
CA HIS A 8 12.52 2.45 -4.53
C HIS A 8 11.18 2.33 -3.79
N GLU A 9 11.16 2.61 -2.49
CA GLU A 9 9.93 2.60 -1.68
C GLU A 9 8.98 3.72 -2.10
N LEU A 10 9.54 4.92 -2.34
CA LEU A 10 8.76 6.07 -2.80
C LEU A 10 8.11 5.78 -4.14
N LYS A 11 8.87 5.23 -5.11
CA LYS A 11 8.32 4.87 -6.42
C LYS A 11 7.24 3.81 -6.34
N LEU A 12 7.38 2.82 -5.44
CA LEU A 12 6.36 1.80 -5.24
C LEU A 12 5.08 2.39 -4.64
N LEU A 13 5.21 3.27 -3.65
CA LEU A 13 4.08 3.99 -3.06
C LEU A 13 3.40 4.92 -4.07
N GLU A 14 4.16 5.67 -4.86
CA GLU A 14 3.60 6.53 -5.92
C GLU A 14 2.86 5.74 -6.99
N PHE A 15 3.36 4.56 -7.36
CA PHE A 15 2.65 3.65 -8.26
C PHE A 15 1.35 3.16 -7.62
N LEU A 16 1.38 2.73 -6.36
CA LEU A 16 0.18 2.34 -5.61
C LEU A 16 -0.86 3.48 -5.51
N LEU A 17 -0.41 4.71 -5.31
CA LEU A 17 -1.28 5.90 -5.30
C LEU A 17 -1.89 6.16 -6.69
N THR A 18 -1.10 5.98 -7.74
CA THR A 18 -1.54 6.18 -9.13
C THR A 18 -2.60 5.15 -9.52
N VAL A 19 -2.42 3.87 -9.18
CA VAL A 19 -3.46 2.86 -9.45
C VAL A 19 -4.74 3.12 -8.66
N ASN A 20 -4.67 3.84 -7.54
CA ASN A 20 -5.81 4.21 -6.71
C ASN A 20 -6.40 5.61 -7.05
N GLU A 21 -5.85 6.33 -8.04
CA GLU A 21 -6.15 7.74 -8.27
C GLU A 21 -7.63 8.05 -8.49
N SER A 22 -8.29 7.29 -9.37
CA SER A 22 -9.71 7.47 -9.68
C SER A 22 -10.66 7.19 -8.52
N LEU A 23 -10.15 6.63 -7.41
CA LEU A 23 -10.93 6.35 -6.21
C LEU A 23 -10.77 7.42 -5.12
N TYR A 24 -9.69 8.20 -5.17
CA TYR A 24 -9.28 9.10 -4.09
C TYR A 24 -8.76 10.45 -4.58
N GLU A 25 -9.26 10.95 -5.71
CA GLU A 25 -8.85 12.22 -6.33
C GLU A 25 -8.71 13.38 -5.31
N LYS A 26 -9.65 13.48 -4.36
CA LYS A 26 -9.65 14.53 -3.33
C LYS A 26 -8.55 14.39 -2.27
N TYR A 27 -8.04 13.19 -2.04
CA TYR A 27 -7.02 12.91 -1.02
C TYR A 27 -5.60 12.89 -1.61
N LEU A 28 -5.47 12.61 -2.90
CA LEU A 28 -4.17 12.43 -3.54
C LEU A 28 -3.20 13.62 -3.38
N PRO A 29 -3.60 14.89 -3.60
CA PRO A 29 -2.67 16.01 -3.43
C PRO A 29 -2.06 16.06 -2.03
N ARG A 30 -2.86 15.74 -1.01
CA ARG A 30 -2.43 15.69 0.38
C ARG A 30 -1.47 14.53 0.63
N TRP A 31 -1.78 13.34 0.14
CA TRP A 31 -0.92 12.17 0.31
C TRP A 31 0.41 12.33 -0.43
N ARG A 32 0.41 12.94 -1.63
CA ARG A 32 1.64 13.28 -2.35
C ARG A 32 2.50 14.31 -1.61
N ALA A 33 1.89 15.37 -1.07
CA ALA A 33 2.62 16.33 -0.23
C ALA A 33 3.18 15.70 1.07
N GLN A 34 2.47 14.71 1.62
CA GLN A 34 2.91 13.99 2.83
C GLN A 34 4.19 13.17 2.56
N ILE A 35 4.24 12.39 1.47
CA ILE A 35 5.37 11.49 1.19
C ILE A 35 6.68 12.25 0.93
N GLU A 36 6.61 13.50 0.47
CA GLU A 36 7.78 14.37 0.25
C GLU A 36 8.49 14.77 1.55
N THR A 37 7.76 14.84 2.66
CA THR A 37 8.26 15.45 3.91
C THR A 37 8.25 14.52 5.10
N CYS A 38 7.54 13.40 5.02
CA CYS A 38 7.41 12.48 6.14
C CYS A 38 8.66 11.63 6.37
N THR A 39 8.75 11.07 7.58
CA THR A 39 9.70 10.02 7.91
C THR A 39 8.97 8.71 8.15
N VAL A 40 9.64 7.61 7.85
CA VAL A 40 9.19 6.25 8.08
C VAL A 40 10.08 5.53 9.09
N ARG A 41 9.48 4.57 9.77
CA ARG A 41 10.16 3.59 10.61
C ARG A 41 9.68 2.20 10.22
N GLU A 42 10.63 1.32 9.95
CA GLU A 42 10.35 -0.11 9.79
C GLU A 42 9.92 -0.72 11.13
N VAL A 43 8.77 -1.40 11.16
CA VAL A 43 8.13 -1.83 12.41
C VAL A 43 7.93 -3.33 12.57
N ASN A 44 7.99 -4.14 11.51
CA ASN A 44 7.75 -5.59 11.58
C ASN A 44 8.54 -6.38 10.53
N VAL A 45 8.53 -7.70 10.69
CA VAL A 45 8.60 -8.70 9.60
C VAL A 45 7.21 -9.35 9.58
N PRO A 46 6.37 -9.12 8.56
CA PRO A 46 6.67 -8.65 7.19
C PRO A 46 7.03 -7.16 7.05
N TYR A 47 7.60 -6.78 5.89
CA TYR A 47 8.21 -5.49 5.62
C TYR A 47 7.15 -4.36 5.67
N CYS A 48 7.07 -3.68 6.81
CA CYS A 48 6.11 -2.62 7.07
C CYS A 48 6.83 -1.30 7.36
N LEU A 49 6.57 -0.29 6.54
CA LEU A 49 7.05 1.08 6.71
C LEU A 49 5.96 1.93 7.35
N ALA A 50 6.03 2.11 8.67
CA ALA A 50 5.13 3.00 9.38
C ALA A 50 5.54 4.46 9.19
N ILE A 51 4.63 5.28 8.71
CA ILE A 51 4.80 6.73 8.55
C ILE A 51 4.57 7.42 9.89
N SER A 52 5.48 8.32 10.26
CA SER A 52 5.34 9.15 11.45
C SER A 52 4.26 10.22 11.25
N HIS A 53 3.34 10.34 12.20
CA HIS A 53 2.32 11.41 12.26
C HIS A 53 2.12 11.84 13.72
N GLU A 54 1.82 13.13 13.92
CA GLU A 54 1.68 13.72 15.26
C GLU A 54 0.22 13.76 15.75
N ASP A 55 -0.76 13.69 14.84
CA ASP A 55 -2.16 14.08 15.09
C ASP A 55 -3.20 12.96 14.90
N ARG A 56 -2.88 11.72 15.29
CA ARG A 56 -3.85 10.61 15.22
C ARG A 56 -5.06 10.86 16.14
N LEU A 57 -6.27 10.67 15.60
CA LEU A 57 -7.50 10.74 16.40
C LEU A 57 -7.72 9.42 17.18
N PRO A 58 -7.96 9.48 18.51
CA PRO A 58 -8.41 8.32 19.27
C PRO A 58 -9.75 7.81 18.72
N GLY A 59 -9.81 6.55 18.29
CA GLY A 59 -11.00 5.95 17.67
C GLY A 59 -11.28 6.40 16.24
N GLY A 60 -10.36 7.13 15.60
CA GLY A 60 -10.48 7.53 14.19
C GLY A 60 -10.42 6.33 13.24
N GLY A 61 -10.99 6.50 12.05
CA GLY A 61 -11.02 5.48 11.01
C GLY A 61 -9.63 4.98 10.62
N TYR A 62 -9.56 3.68 10.31
CA TYR A 62 -8.36 3.00 9.82
C TYR A 62 -8.77 2.03 8.72
N THR A 63 -8.18 2.14 7.54
CA THR A 63 -8.50 1.27 6.40
C THR A 63 -7.34 1.18 5.43
N THR A 64 -7.31 0.11 4.65
CA THR A 64 -6.45 0.01 3.46
C THR A 64 -7.02 0.86 2.33
N LEU A 65 -6.16 1.21 1.36
CA LEU A 65 -6.62 1.64 0.04
C LEU A 65 -7.43 0.53 -0.62
N ALA A 66 -8.32 0.88 -1.54
CA ALA A 66 -9.24 -0.07 -2.17
C ALA A 66 -8.55 -0.99 -3.18
N ARG A 67 -7.43 -0.55 -3.76
CA ARG A 67 -6.62 -1.36 -4.67
C ARG A 67 -5.28 -1.69 -4.05
N ASP A 68 -4.94 -2.96 -4.19
CA ASP A 68 -3.68 -3.55 -3.75
C ASP A 68 -2.89 -4.03 -4.96
N LEU A 69 -1.59 -4.25 -4.75
CA LEU A 69 -0.69 -4.77 -5.78
C LEU A 69 -0.20 -6.15 -5.36
N ILE A 70 -0.09 -7.05 -6.33
CA ILE A 70 0.52 -8.37 -6.15
C ILE A 70 1.80 -8.44 -6.97
N ALA A 71 2.88 -8.89 -6.35
CA ALA A 71 4.15 -9.22 -6.99
C ALA A 71 4.51 -10.70 -6.80
N ILE A 72 5.65 -11.10 -7.37
CA ILE A 72 6.26 -12.41 -7.12
C ILE A 72 7.67 -12.19 -6.58
N ASP A 73 7.99 -12.85 -5.48
CA ASP A 73 9.35 -12.99 -4.96
C ASP A 73 9.69 -14.48 -4.85
N GLU A 74 10.70 -14.93 -5.61
CA GLU A 74 11.13 -16.32 -5.69
C GLU A 74 10.00 -17.36 -5.89
N GLY A 75 8.96 -17.00 -6.64
CA GLY A 75 7.80 -17.86 -6.91
C GLY A 75 6.69 -17.76 -5.86
N VAL A 76 6.88 -16.94 -4.83
CA VAL A 76 5.90 -16.67 -3.77
C VAL A 76 5.18 -15.35 -4.03
N SER A 77 3.87 -15.35 -3.84
CA SER A 77 3.05 -14.14 -3.92
C SER A 77 3.45 -13.13 -2.84
N VAL A 78 3.54 -11.87 -3.24
CA VAL A 78 3.77 -10.74 -2.33
C VAL A 78 2.60 -9.77 -2.45
N LEU A 79 1.96 -9.46 -1.34
CA LEU A 79 0.86 -8.50 -1.23
C LEU A 79 1.43 -7.13 -0.82
N ILE A 80 1.11 -6.09 -1.58
CA ILE A 80 1.59 -4.73 -1.36
C ILE A 80 0.38 -3.81 -1.25
N TYR A 81 0.30 -3.06 -0.15
CA TYR A 81 -0.87 -2.26 0.18
C TYR A 81 -0.47 -1.11 1.11
N ALA A 82 -1.34 -0.12 1.21
CA ALA A 82 -1.13 1.02 2.09
C ALA A 82 -2.33 1.25 2.98
N TYR A 83 -2.05 1.62 4.23
CA TYR A 83 -3.07 2.06 5.16
C TYR A 83 -3.19 3.56 5.20
N VAL A 84 -4.41 4.01 5.50
CA VAL A 84 -4.73 5.38 5.82
C VAL A 84 -5.39 5.45 7.19
N ILE A 85 -5.06 6.50 7.94
CA ILE A 85 -5.68 6.81 9.23
C ILE A 85 -6.42 8.14 9.17
N GLU A 86 -7.50 8.24 9.92
CA GLU A 86 -8.19 9.49 10.17
C GLU A 86 -7.41 10.34 11.19
N THR A 87 -7.14 11.58 10.82
CA THR A 87 -6.56 12.61 11.68
C THR A 87 -7.50 13.79 11.79
N ARG A 88 -7.20 14.74 12.68
CA ARG A 88 -7.96 16.00 12.80
C ARG A 88 -8.11 16.74 11.47
N SER A 89 -7.13 16.58 10.60
CA SER A 89 -7.06 17.28 9.33
C SER A 89 -7.60 16.41 8.18
N GLY A 90 -8.11 15.20 8.43
CA GLY A 90 -8.60 14.25 7.43
C GLY A 90 -7.73 12.99 7.32
N TYR A 91 -7.99 12.15 6.31
CA TYR A 91 -7.24 10.90 6.10
C TYR A 91 -5.82 11.17 5.57
N VAL A 92 -4.82 10.55 6.19
CA VAL A 92 -3.41 10.58 5.79
C VAL A 92 -2.89 9.16 5.61
N LEU A 93 -1.80 8.99 4.84
CA LEU A 93 -1.10 7.73 4.74
C LEU A 93 -0.51 7.35 6.11
N HIS A 94 -0.66 6.09 6.48
CA HIS A 94 -0.21 5.55 7.75
C HIS A 94 0.97 4.60 7.58
N SER A 95 0.90 3.72 6.59
CA SER A 95 1.96 2.77 6.31
C SER A 95 1.92 2.29 4.87
N LEU A 96 3.06 1.81 4.40
CA LEU A 96 3.20 0.94 3.23
C LEU A 96 3.62 -0.43 3.74
N ASP A 97 2.88 -1.46 3.38
CA ASP A 97 3.03 -2.83 3.86
C ASP A 97 3.33 -3.76 2.67
N ILE A 98 4.32 -4.64 2.83
CA ILE A 98 4.77 -5.60 1.82
C ILE A 98 4.88 -6.97 2.49
N ASP A 99 3.89 -7.82 2.22
CA ASP A 99 3.71 -9.12 2.86
C ASP A 99 4.01 -10.24 1.87
N ARG A 100 5.12 -10.94 2.09
CA ARG A 100 5.37 -12.22 1.42
C ARG A 100 4.49 -13.28 2.08
N LEU A 101 3.64 -13.94 1.28
CA LEU A 101 2.52 -14.73 1.84
C LEU A 101 2.92 -16.07 2.49
N ASP A 102 4.19 -16.46 2.43
CA ASP A 102 4.75 -17.57 3.21
C ASP A 102 5.24 -17.13 4.61
N GLY A 103 5.20 -15.82 4.91
CA GLY A 103 5.65 -15.24 6.18
C GLY A 103 7.15 -14.99 6.26
N GLU A 104 7.91 -15.31 5.21
CA GLU A 104 9.35 -15.11 5.16
C GLU A 104 9.72 -13.66 4.82
N ALA A 105 10.99 -13.32 5.05
CA ALA A 105 11.52 -12.03 4.64
C ALA A 105 11.54 -11.89 3.10
N LEU A 106 11.38 -10.65 2.65
CA LEU A 106 11.50 -10.29 1.25
C LEU A 106 12.95 -10.44 0.78
N VAL A 107 13.15 -11.22 -0.29
CA VAL A 107 14.45 -11.41 -0.95
C VAL A 107 14.63 -10.36 -2.04
N LYS A 108 13.58 -10.09 -2.82
CA LYS A 108 13.58 -9.06 -3.87
C LYS A 108 12.50 -8.02 -3.63
N TYR A 109 12.90 -6.77 -3.55
CA TYR A 109 11.96 -5.66 -3.42
C TYR A 109 11.13 -5.51 -4.71
N PRO A 110 9.78 -5.44 -4.64
CA PRO A 110 8.93 -5.27 -5.80
C PRO A 110 9.23 -3.98 -6.56
N GLU A 111 9.43 -4.09 -7.88
CA GLU A 111 9.56 -2.93 -8.74
C GLU A 111 8.17 -2.43 -9.19
N PRO A 112 7.90 -1.11 -9.15
CA PRO A 112 6.66 -0.56 -9.65
C PRO A 112 6.54 -0.71 -11.17
N GLY A 113 5.34 -1.05 -11.65
CA GLY A 113 5.04 -1.09 -13.09
C GLY A 113 4.16 -2.27 -13.49
N ASP A 114 4.17 -2.58 -14.79
CA ASP A 114 3.27 -3.55 -15.42
C ASP A 114 3.49 -5.00 -14.96
N GLY A 115 4.62 -5.29 -14.31
CA GLY A 115 4.90 -6.58 -13.70
C GLY A 115 4.05 -6.88 -12.45
N LEU A 116 3.40 -5.85 -11.88
CA LEU A 116 2.52 -5.99 -10.74
C LEU A 116 1.09 -6.26 -11.19
N MET A 117 0.41 -7.19 -10.54
CA MET A 117 -1.02 -7.41 -10.74
C MET A 117 -1.82 -6.45 -9.84
N ILE A 118 -2.83 -5.79 -10.39
CA ILE A 118 -3.65 -4.82 -9.66
C ILE A 118 -4.95 -5.50 -9.25
N MET A 119 -5.24 -5.49 -7.95
CA MET A 119 -6.41 -6.14 -7.36
C MET A 119 -7.35 -5.10 -6.75
N GLU A 120 -8.65 -5.31 -6.89
CA GLU A 120 -9.70 -4.58 -6.16
C GLU A 120 -10.69 -5.63 -5.63
N ALA A 121 -10.98 -5.61 -4.33
CA ALA A 121 -11.95 -6.53 -3.72
C ALA A 121 -11.67 -8.03 -4.00
N GLY A 122 -10.40 -8.44 -4.03
CA GLY A 122 -10.01 -9.82 -4.34
C GLY A 122 -10.12 -10.21 -5.83
N LYS A 123 -10.42 -9.28 -6.73
CA LYS A 123 -10.47 -9.51 -8.18
C LYS A 123 -9.38 -8.74 -8.92
N ARG A 124 -8.83 -9.34 -9.98
CA ARG A 124 -7.88 -8.65 -10.85
C ARG A 124 -8.61 -7.62 -11.69
N ILE A 125 -8.12 -6.39 -11.67
CA ILE A 125 -8.63 -5.28 -12.48
C ILE A 125 -7.61 -4.76 -13.51
N GLY A 126 -6.35 -5.18 -13.44
CA GLY A 126 -5.30 -4.74 -14.37
C GLY A 126 -3.92 -5.29 -14.05
N GLY A 127 -2.90 -4.76 -14.74
CA GLY A 127 -1.49 -5.15 -14.56
C GLY A 127 -1.16 -6.55 -15.07
N ALA A 128 -0.14 -7.19 -14.50
CA ALA A 128 0.24 -8.57 -14.82
C ALA A 128 -0.89 -9.57 -14.49
N ASP A 129 -0.86 -10.76 -15.13
CA ASP A 129 -1.72 -11.89 -14.74
C ASP A 129 -0.94 -12.86 -13.85
N LEU A 130 -1.09 -12.67 -12.54
CA LEU A 130 -0.44 -13.50 -11.51
C LEU A 130 -1.42 -14.49 -10.87
N ARG A 131 -2.56 -14.80 -11.51
CA ARG A 131 -3.59 -15.70 -10.96
C ARG A 131 -3.13 -17.16 -10.81
N HIS A 132 -1.97 -17.49 -11.38
CA HIS A 132 -1.31 -18.77 -11.17
C HIS A 132 -0.71 -18.88 -9.75
N VAL A 133 -0.30 -17.77 -9.12
CA VAL A 133 0.26 -17.71 -7.75
C VAL A 133 -0.68 -17.09 -6.71
N PHE A 134 -1.52 -16.12 -7.09
CA PHE A 134 -2.46 -15.45 -6.18
C PHE A 134 -3.88 -15.57 -6.71
N LYS A 135 -4.71 -16.37 -6.03
CA LYS A 135 -6.07 -16.65 -6.48
C LYS A 135 -7.00 -15.47 -6.21
N GLU A 136 -7.92 -15.26 -7.13
CA GLU A 136 -9.03 -14.33 -6.91
C GLU A 136 -9.96 -14.86 -5.82
N SER A 137 -10.62 -13.94 -5.13
CA SER A 137 -11.65 -14.23 -4.13
C SER A 137 -12.89 -13.38 -4.40
N ASP A 138 -14.05 -13.86 -3.96
CA ASP A 138 -15.33 -13.14 -4.07
C ASP A 138 -15.56 -12.23 -2.86
N LEU A 139 -14.53 -11.51 -2.44
CA LEU A 139 -14.65 -10.60 -1.31
C LEU A 139 -15.51 -9.38 -1.69
N PRO A 140 -16.34 -8.87 -0.77
CA PRO A 140 -17.05 -7.62 -1.01
C PRO A 140 -16.04 -6.47 -1.15
N PRO A 141 -16.35 -5.44 -1.97
CA PRO A 141 -15.49 -4.27 -2.08
C PRO A 141 -15.24 -3.61 -0.73
N HIS A 142 -14.00 -3.16 -0.51
CA HIS A 142 -13.68 -2.33 0.64
C HIS A 142 -14.55 -1.07 0.64
N ARG A 143 -14.97 -0.63 1.84
CA ARG A 143 -15.60 0.68 1.97
C ARG A 143 -14.58 1.73 1.54
N LYS A 144 -14.91 2.47 0.49
CA LYS A 144 -14.14 3.64 0.07
C LYS A 144 -14.22 4.70 1.14
N LEU A 145 -13.17 5.51 1.25
CA LEU A 145 -13.20 6.68 2.11
C LEU A 145 -14.39 7.58 1.71
N PRO A 146 -15.11 8.14 2.69
CA PRO A 146 -16.23 9.06 2.43
C PRO A 146 -15.75 10.26 1.63
#